data_AF-A0A261UNZ7-F1
#
_entry.id   AF-A0A261UNZ7-F1
#
_cell.length_a   1.000
_cell.length_b   1.000
_cell.length_c   1.000
_cell.angle_alpha   90.00
_cell.angle_beta   90.00
_cell.angle_gamma   90.00
#
_symmetry.space_group_name_H-M   'P 1'
#
loop_
_entity.id
_entity.type
_entity.pdbx_description
1 polymer ?
#
loop_
_entity_poly.entity_id
_entity_poly.type
_entity_poly.pdbx_seq_one_letter_code
_entity_poly.pdbx_strand_id
1 'polypeptide(L)'
;MPRHLPSREPWRILYQGWVLITPAGKRIHLTGTERACFICLLDNPKRELSRAAMSEFMTATNLRSVNVAISRLRKKVHDSGERLPLHTVHGMGYVFVGDLATQE
;
A
#
# COMPACT_ATOMS: atom_id res chain seq x y z
N MET A 1 22.48 -3.16 -26.94
CA MET A 1 21.94 -2.05 -26.12
C MET A 1 20.45 -2.32 -25.87
N PRO A 2 20.05 -2.87 -24.71
CA PRO A 2 18.63 -2.94 -24.38
C PRO A 2 18.14 -1.55 -23.98
N ARG A 3 17.11 -1.06 -24.67
CA ARG A 3 16.38 0.15 -24.30
C ARG A 3 15.49 -0.23 -23.13
N HIS A 4 15.88 0.16 -21.92
CA HIS A 4 14.94 0.13 -20.80
C HIS A 4 13.90 1.22 -21.08
N LEU A 5 12.75 0.82 -21.60
CA LEU A 5 11.50 1.55 -21.39
C LEU A 5 11.42 1.84 -19.88
N PRO A 6 10.87 2.97 -19.41
CA PRO A 6 10.66 3.18 -17.99
C PRO A 6 9.64 2.15 -17.51
N SER A 7 10.13 0.96 -17.16
CA SER A 7 9.43 -0.07 -16.43
C SER A 7 9.04 0.62 -15.14
N ARG A 8 7.77 1.03 -15.02
CA ARG A 8 7.23 1.48 -13.74
C ARG A 8 7.49 0.32 -12.79
N GLU A 9 8.51 0.46 -11.95
CA GLU A 9 8.86 -0.61 -11.02
C GLU A 9 7.63 -0.90 -10.17
N PRO A 10 7.35 -2.17 -9.86
CA PRO A 10 6.27 -2.48 -8.94
C PRO A 10 6.57 -1.86 -7.59
N TRP A 11 5.52 -1.49 -6.86
CA TRP A 11 5.62 -1.13 -5.46
C TRP A 11 6.14 -2.34 -4.70
N ARG A 12 7.20 -2.16 -3.90
CA ARG A 12 7.82 -3.28 -3.19
C ARG A 12 7.68 -3.08 -1.71
N ILE A 13 7.30 -4.14 -1.01
CA ILE A 13 7.30 -4.14 0.45
C ILE A 13 8.55 -4.84 0.93
N LEU A 14 9.32 -4.13 1.75
CA LEU A 14 10.55 -4.56 2.39
C LEU A 14 10.35 -4.67 3.90
N TYR A 15 11.28 -5.36 4.57
CA TYR A 15 11.27 -5.55 6.02
C TYR A 15 9.89 -6.09 6.47
N GLN A 16 9.43 -7.21 5.93
CA GLN A 16 8.17 -7.85 6.38
C GLN A 16 6.91 -6.96 6.40
N GLY A 17 6.84 -5.88 5.61
CA GLY A 17 5.70 -4.93 5.69
C GLY A 17 6.02 -3.59 6.32
N TRP A 18 7.25 -3.34 6.76
CA TRP A 18 7.61 -2.09 7.44
C TRP A 18 8.03 -0.97 6.49
N VAL A 19 8.46 -1.29 5.27
CA VAL A 19 8.94 -0.29 4.30
C VAL A 19 8.29 -0.51 2.95
N LEU A 20 7.63 0.52 2.43
CA LEU A 20 7.09 0.57 1.09
C LEU A 20 8.06 1.30 0.16
N ILE A 21 8.54 0.62 -0.87
CA ILE A 21 9.35 1.17 -1.95
C ILE A 21 8.43 1.60 -3.08
N THR A 22 8.54 2.87 -3.48
CA THR A 22 7.84 3.40 -4.64
C THR A 22 8.49 2.93 -5.95
N PRO A 23 7.78 2.99 -7.09
CA PRO A 23 8.35 2.74 -8.42
C PRO A 23 9.55 3.62 -8.75
N ALA A 24 9.64 4.77 -8.09
CA ALA A 24 10.75 5.72 -8.20
C ALA A 24 11.92 5.41 -7.25
N GLY A 25 11.91 4.26 -6.57
CA GLY A 25 12.95 3.83 -5.64
C GLY A 25 12.92 4.52 -4.27
N LYS A 26 11.87 5.29 -3.93
CA LYS A 26 11.78 5.95 -2.62
C LYS A 26 11.28 4.98 -1.55
N ARG A 27 11.93 5.02 -0.38
CA ARG A 27 11.55 4.22 0.78
C ARG A 27 10.61 5.01 1.69
N ILE A 28 9.43 4.47 1.95
CA ILE A 28 8.48 5.04 2.91
C ILE A 28 8.26 4.05 4.05
N HIS A 29 8.51 4.49 5.28
CA HIS A 29 8.24 3.70 6.47
C HIS A 29 6.73 3.63 6.73
N LEU A 30 6.23 2.41 6.82
CA LEU A 30 4.87 2.07 7.21
C LEU A 30 4.81 1.89 8.73
N THR A 31 3.72 2.31 9.35
CA THR A 31 3.41 2.00 10.75
C THR A 31 2.84 0.59 10.86
N GLY A 32 2.80 0.03 12.07
CA GLY A 32 2.25 -1.31 12.30
C GLY A 32 0.82 -1.49 11.76
N THR A 33 0.03 -0.41 11.74
CA THR A 33 -1.32 -0.41 11.20
C THR A 33 -1.35 -0.43 9.66
N GLU A 34 -0.51 0.37 9.00
CA GLU A 34 -0.38 0.32 7.53
C GLU A 34 0.17 -1.02 7.07
N ARG A 35 1.15 -1.57 7.80
CA ARG A 35 1.68 -2.91 7.58
C ARG A 35 0.56 -3.96 7.60
N ALA A 36 -0.26 -3.98 8.64
CA ALA A 36 -1.35 -4.95 8.75
C ALA A 36 -2.31 -4.88 7.55
N CYS A 37 -2.61 -3.66 7.09
CA CYS A 37 -3.39 -3.41 5.88
C CYS A 37 -2.70 -3.99 4.63
N PHE A 38 -1.41 -3.69 4.42
CA PHE A 38 -0.66 -4.19 3.26
C PHE A 38 -0.44 -5.70 3.28
N ILE A 39 -0.19 -6.30 4.44
CA ILE A 39 -0.06 -7.75 4.60
C ILE A 39 -1.39 -8.42 4.23
N CYS A 40 -2.53 -7.88 4.66
CA CYS A 40 -3.83 -8.39 4.23
C CYS A 40 -4.04 -8.21 2.71
N LEU A 41 -3.63 -7.09 2.13
CA LEU A 41 -3.70 -6.88 0.68
C LEU A 41 -2.80 -7.85 -0.11
N LEU A 42 -1.67 -8.26 0.47
CA LEU A 42 -0.76 -9.24 -0.12
C LEU A 42 -1.31 -10.67 -0.01
N ASP A 43 -1.96 -10.98 1.11
CA ASP A 43 -2.65 -12.25 1.34
C ASP A 43 -3.86 -12.40 0.41
N ASN A 44 -4.50 -11.27 0.06
CA ASN A 44 -5.60 -11.23 -0.90
C ASN A 44 -5.09 -11.13 -2.34
N PRO A 45 -5.27 -12.15 -3.20
CA PRO A 45 -4.76 -12.15 -4.57
C PRO A 45 -5.37 -11.04 -5.46
N LYS A 46 -6.52 -10.51 -5.07
CA LYS A 46 -7.16 -9.37 -5.77
C LYS A 46 -6.62 -8.01 -5.31
N ARG A 47 -5.79 -7.98 -4.26
CA ARG A 47 -5.35 -6.75 -3.58
C ARG A 47 -6.52 -5.85 -3.19
N GLU A 48 -7.59 -6.49 -2.73
CA GLU A 48 -8.81 -5.85 -2.24
C GLU A 48 -8.95 -6.15 -0.75
N LEU A 49 -9.09 -5.09 0.03
CA LEU A 49 -9.37 -5.12 1.46
C LEU A 49 -10.81 -4.70 1.69
N SER A 50 -11.69 -5.68 1.91
CA SER A 50 -13.09 -5.36 2.19
C SER A 50 -13.32 -4.92 3.62
N ARG A 51 -14.34 -4.09 3.84
CA ARG A 51 -14.71 -3.59 5.19
C ARG A 51 -14.93 -4.73 6.20
N ALA A 52 -15.46 -5.87 5.74
CA ALA A 52 -15.59 -7.10 6.52
C ALA A 52 -14.22 -7.66 6.93
N ALA A 53 -13.32 -7.88 5.96
CA ALA A 53 -11.93 -8.31 6.24
C ALA A 53 -11.21 -7.30 7.15
N MET A 54 -11.40 -6.00 6.95
CA MET A 54 -10.81 -5.00 7.84
C MET A 54 -11.36 -5.10 9.26
N SER A 55 -12.63 -5.47 9.46
CA SER A 55 -13.21 -5.65 10.79
C SER A 55 -12.75 -6.96 11.45
N GLU A 56 -12.43 -7.99 10.67
CA GLU A 56 -11.91 -9.27 11.18
C GLU A 56 -10.42 -9.17 11.56
N PHE A 57 -9.63 -8.44 10.76
CA PHE A 57 -8.18 -8.32 10.95
C PHE A 57 -7.78 -7.05 11.73
N MET A 58 -8.63 -6.03 11.82
CA MET A 58 -8.30 -4.73 12.42
C MET A 58 -9.44 -4.20 13.30
N THR A 59 -9.08 -3.67 14.47
CA THR A 59 -10.03 -2.93 15.30
C THR A 59 -10.44 -1.59 14.65
N ALA A 60 -11.60 -1.05 15.02
CA ALA A 60 -12.09 0.24 14.51
C ALA A 60 -11.08 1.41 14.71
N THR A 61 -10.28 1.34 15.77
CA THR A 61 -9.18 2.29 16.04
C THR A 61 -8.07 2.18 14.99
N ASN A 62 -7.68 0.95 14.64
CA ASN A 62 -6.69 0.69 13.60
C ASN A 62 -7.19 1.17 12.23
N LEU A 63 -8.46 0.93 11.88
CA LEU A 63 -9.09 1.45 10.67
C LEU A 63 -8.93 2.98 10.50
N ARG A 64 -9.19 3.76 11.55
CA ARG A 64 -9.02 5.22 11.53
C ARG A 64 -7.55 5.62 11.41
N SER A 65 -6.66 4.94 12.12
CA SER A 65 -5.22 5.16 12.03
C SER A 65 -4.66 4.86 10.64
N VAL A 66 -5.12 3.78 9.98
CA VAL A 66 -4.79 3.45 8.57
C VAL A 66 -5.19 4.59 7.65
N ASN A 67 -6.42 5.09 7.73
CA ASN A 67 -6.90 6.19 6.88
C ASN A 67 -5.98 7.40 6.93
N VAL A 68 -5.60 7.81 8.15
CA VAL A 68 -4.72 8.97 8.38
C VAL A 68 -3.31 8.68 7.87
N ALA A 69 -2.78 7.50 8.15
CA ALA A 69 -1.43 7.14 7.76
C ALA A 69 -1.30 7.00 6.24
N ILE A 70 -2.26 6.36 5.57
CA ILE A 70 -2.39 6.30 4.11
C ILE A 70 -2.54 7.70 3.51
N SER A 71 -3.31 8.60 4.12
CA SER A 71 -3.42 9.99 3.64
C SER A 71 -2.08 10.73 3.73
N ARG A 72 -1.35 10.55 4.84
CA ARG A 72 0.00 11.11 5.03
C ARG A 72 1.00 10.51 4.05
N LEU A 73 0.97 9.19 3.86
CA LEU A 73 1.76 8.43 2.89
C LEU A 73 1.48 8.92 1.47
N ARG A 74 0.20 9.03 1.09
CA ARG A 74 -0.24 9.52 -0.22
C ARG A 74 0.27 10.94 -0.45
N LYS A 75 0.24 11.81 0.56
CA LYS A 75 0.78 13.17 0.45
C LYS A 75 2.31 13.16 0.32
N LYS A 76 3.05 12.33 1.07
CA LYS A 76 4.51 12.16 0.94
C LYS A 76 4.94 11.61 -0.42
N VAL A 77 4.20 10.61 -0.91
CA VAL A 77 4.40 9.99 -2.23
C VAL A 77 4.11 11.01 -3.32
N HIS A 78 3.02 11.77 -3.18
CA HIS A 78 2.65 12.85 -4.10
C HIS A 78 3.68 13.97 -4.16
N ASP A 79 4.18 14.40 -3.00
CA ASP A 79 5.27 15.37 -2.89
C ASP A 79 6.57 14.85 -3.54
N SER A 80 6.76 13.53 -3.55
CA SER A 80 7.87 12.87 -4.22
C SER A 80 7.71 12.71 -5.74
N GLY A 81 6.60 13.20 -6.31
CA GLY A 81 6.28 13.11 -7.75
C GLY A 81 5.51 11.85 -8.15
N GLU A 82 5.23 10.94 -7.22
CA GLU A 82 4.54 9.67 -7.49
C GLU A 82 3.08 9.72 -6.99
N ARG A 83 2.22 8.79 -7.42
CA ARG A 83 0.88 8.66 -6.85
C ARG A 83 0.70 7.27 -6.27
N LEU A 84 0.36 7.21 -4.98
CA LEU A 84 0.05 5.94 -4.32
C LEU A 84 -1.22 5.37 -5.00
N PRO A 85 -1.14 4.21 -5.68
CA PRO A 85 -2.25 3.62 -6.42
C PRO A 85 -3.15 2.83 -5.46
N LEU A 86 -3.67 3.53 -4.46
CA LEU A 86 -4.61 3.00 -3.50
C LEU A 86 -5.93 3.74 -3.64
N HIS A 87 -6.96 3.02 -4.04
CA HIS A 87 -8.31 3.51 -4.21
C HIS A 87 -9.18 3.10 -3.04
N THR A 88 -9.93 4.05 -2.50
CA THR A 88 -10.97 3.77 -1.50
C THR A 88 -12.30 3.68 -2.24
N VAL A 89 -12.92 2.50 -2.22
CA VAL A 89 -14.22 2.25 -2.86
C VAL A 89 -15.30 2.29 -1.79
N HIS A 90 -16.20 3.27 -1.88
CA HIS A 90 -17.36 3.35 -1.00
C HIS A 90 -18.20 2.07 -1.11
N GLY A 91 -18.35 1.35 0.00
CA GLY A 91 -19.11 0.09 0.10
C GLY A 91 -18.26 -1.18 -0.02
N MET A 92 -17.12 -1.13 -0.73
CA MET A 92 -16.29 -2.31 -0.99
C MET A 92 -15.03 -2.34 -0.13
N GLY A 93 -14.41 -1.20 0.21
CA GLY A 93 -13.22 -1.10 1.07
C GLY A 93 -12.04 -0.38 0.42
N TYR A 94 -10.82 -0.92 0.57
CA TYR A 94 -9.59 -0.41 -0.06
C TYR A 94 -9.09 -1.34 -1.15
N VAL A 95 -8.71 -0.80 -2.30
CA VAL A 95 -8.16 -1.57 -3.42
C VAL A 95 -6.82 -1.00 -3.80
N PHE A 96 -5.80 -1.85 -3.83
CA PHE A 96 -4.48 -1.48 -4.33
C PHE A 96 -4.39 -1.82 -5.82
N VAL A 97 -4.50 -0.80 -6.66
CA VAL A 97 -4.45 -0.90 -8.13
C VAL A 97 -3.02 -0.80 -8.68
N GLY A 98 -2.01 -0.68 -7.81
CA GLY A 98 -0.61 -0.77 -8.22
C GLY A 98 -0.13 -2.20 -8.31
N ASP A 99 1.00 -2.40 -8.99
CA ASP A 99 1.70 -3.67 -8.86
C ASP A 99 2.43 -3.73 -7.53
N LEU A 100 2.08 -4.68 -6.66
CA LEU A 100 2.62 -4.83 -5.30
C LEU A 100 3.37 -6.16 -5.19
N ALA A 101 4.67 -6.09 -4.94
CA ALA A 101 5.53 -7.24 -4.74
C ALA A 101 6.05 -7.26 -3.29
N THR A 102 6.01 -8.43 -2.66
CA THR A 102 6.81 -8.69 -1.45
C THR A 102 8.25 -8.93 -1.88
N GLN A 103 9.20 -8.18 -1.30
CA GLN A 103 10.61 -8.53 -1.37
C GLN A 103 11.03 -9.01 0.02
N GLU A 104 11.48 -10.25 0.08
CA GLU A 104 12.02 -10.88 1.29
C GLU A 104 13.33 -10.21 1.75
#